data_AF-A0A200PYF8-F1
#
_entry.id   AF-A0A200PYF8-F1
#
_cell.length_a   1.000
_cell.length_b   1.000
_cell.length_c   1.000
_cell.angle_alpha   90.00
_cell.angle_beta   90.00
_cell.angle_gamma   90.00
#
_symmetry.space_group_name_H-M   'P 1'
#
loop_
_entity.id
_entity.type
_entity.pdbx_description
1 polymer ?
#
loop_
_entity_poly.entity_id
_entity_poly.type
_entity_poly.pdbx_seq_one_letter_code
_entity_poly.pdbx_strand_id
1 'polypeptide(L)'
;MDEPMKQLQQNLIEIETEAENLLLARHQLVENDRVRNGNREALTALRKRARTTQTSVPTPFDIIMKEIEGPESRPLVKEMCQTCGNHDSKENTWMMFPGADVFARIPFHACHTILEKGTLNFGVLN
;
A
#
# COMPACT_ATOMS: atom_id res chain seq x y z
N MET A 1 38.06 -27.09 -14.59
CA MET A 1 37.16 -26.20 -15.32
C MET A 1 37.75 -24.81 -15.25
N ASP A 2 37.86 -24.12 -16.38
CA ASP A 2 38.56 -22.83 -16.46
C ASP A 2 37.82 -21.76 -15.64
N GLU A 3 38.58 -20.82 -15.07
CA GLU A 3 38.03 -19.78 -14.20
C GLU A 3 36.94 -18.90 -14.85
N PRO A 4 37.07 -18.51 -16.14
CA PRO A 4 35.99 -17.83 -16.86
C PRO A 4 34.71 -18.67 -16.97
N MET A 5 34.85 -19.99 -17.10
CA MET A 5 33.70 -20.89 -17.20
C MET A 5 32.94 -21.00 -15.87
N LYS A 6 33.65 -20.95 -14.73
CA LYS A 6 33.01 -20.93 -13.40
C LYS A 6 32.24 -19.62 -13.18
N GLN A 7 32.82 -18.49 -13.55
CA GLN A 7 32.14 -17.19 -13.44
C GLN A 7 30.89 -17.13 -14.30
N LEU A 8 30.96 -17.65 -15.53
CA LEU A 8 29.79 -17.73 -16.39
C LEU A 8 28.69 -18.60 -15.79
N GLN A 9 29.03 -19.78 -15.24
CA GLN A 9 28.06 -20.64 -14.57
C GLN A 9 27.42 -19.99 -13.35
N GLN A 10 28.21 -19.30 -12.52
CA GLN A 10 27.70 -18.60 -11.34
C GLN A 10 26.69 -17.51 -11.73
N ASN A 11 27.01 -16.71 -12.75
CA ASN A 11 26.10 -15.68 -13.24
C ASN A 11 24.79 -16.26 -13.79
N LEU A 12 24.86 -17.42 -14.47
CA LEU A 12 23.65 -18.09 -14.96
C LEU A 12 22.75 -18.55 -13.82
N ILE A 13 23.33 -19.10 -12.74
CA ILE A 13 22.59 -19.52 -11.54
C ILE A 13 21.91 -18.32 -10.89
N GLU A 14 22.60 -17.18 -10.78
CA GLU A 14 22.03 -15.95 -10.21
C GLU A 14 20.85 -15.44 -11.03
N ILE A 15 20.98 -15.42 -12.35
CA ILE A 15 19.89 -15.02 -13.26
C ILE A 15 18.69 -15.96 -13.14
N GLU A 16 18.92 -17.28 -13.09
CA GLU A 16 17.85 -18.26 -12.90
C GLU A 16 17.13 -18.05 -11.56
N THR A 17 17.88 -17.82 -10.49
CA THR A 17 17.32 -17.55 -9.16
C THR A 17 16.47 -16.27 -9.15
N GLU A 18 16.95 -15.20 -9.79
CA GLU A 18 16.20 -13.94 -9.89
C GLU A 18 14.93 -14.10 -10.74
N ALA A 19 15.01 -14.86 -11.84
CA ALA A 19 13.86 -15.18 -12.68
C ALA A 19 12.79 -15.99 -11.92
N GLU A 20 13.18 -16.95 -11.10
CA GLU A 20 12.28 -17.70 -10.22
C GLU A 20 11.58 -16.80 -9.20
N ASN A 21 12.33 -15.90 -8.55
CA ASN A 21 11.77 -14.94 -7.60
C ASN A 21 10.75 -14.01 -8.27
N LEU A 22 11.06 -13.52 -9.47
CA LEU A 22 10.14 -12.70 -10.25
C LEU A 22 8.88 -13.48 -10.63
N LEU A 23 9.03 -14.75 -11.02
CA LEU A 23 7.91 -15.63 -11.35
C LEU A 23 6.99 -15.84 -10.14
N LEU A 24 7.56 -16.08 -8.96
CA LEU A 24 6.83 -16.21 -7.70
C LEU A 24 6.06 -14.93 -7.36
N ALA A 25 6.71 -13.77 -7.44
CA ALA A 25 6.06 -12.47 -7.21
C ALA A 25 4.87 -12.26 -8.16
N ARG A 26 5.01 -12.62 -9.43
CA ARG A 26 3.91 -12.54 -10.41
C ARG A 26 2.72 -13.42 -10.04
N HIS A 27 2.97 -14.64 -9.57
CA HIS A 27 1.89 -15.54 -9.12
C HIS A 27 1.18 -14.97 -7.89
N GLN A 28 1.92 -14.40 -6.94
CA GLN A 28 1.32 -13.76 -5.77
C GLN A 28 0.38 -12.61 -6.16
N LEU A 29 0.74 -11.82 -7.18
CA LEU A 29 -0.14 -10.75 -7.68
C LEU A 29 -1.46 -11.31 -8.22
N VAL A 30 -1.42 -12.44 -8.94
CA VAL A 30 -2.63 -13.11 -9.45
C VAL A 30 -3.51 -13.63 -8.31
N GLU A 31 -2.92 -14.28 -7.30
CA GLU A 31 -3.67 -14.76 -6.14
C GLU A 31 -4.26 -13.61 -5.32
N ASN A 32 -3.52 -12.51 -5.16
CA ASN A 32 -4.02 -11.29 -4.52
C ASN A 32 -5.23 -10.72 -5.29
N ASP A 33 -5.17 -10.69 -6.62
CA ASP A 33 -6.28 -10.19 -7.44
C ASP A 33 -7.51 -11.10 -7.36
N ARG A 34 -7.28 -12.42 -7.34
CA ARG A 34 -8.35 -13.41 -7.12
C ARG A 34 -9.06 -13.20 -5.79
N VAL A 35 -8.30 -13.07 -4.69
CA VAL A 35 -8.86 -12.82 -3.35
C VAL A 35 -9.59 -11.49 -3.31
N ARG A 36 -9.01 -10.44 -3.91
CA ARG A 36 -9.64 -9.11 -4.01
C ARG A 36 -10.98 -9.18 -4.72
N ASN A 37 -11.06 -9.87 -5.85
CA ASN A 37 -12.32 -10.02 -6.58
C ASN A 37 -13.37 -10.80 -5.76
N GLY A 38 -12.97 -11.88 -5.08
CA GLY A 38 -13.85 -12.62 -4.17
C GLY A 38 -14.41 -11.75 -3.05
N ASN A 39 -13.59 -10.90 -2.43
CA ASN A 39 -14.02 -9.96 -1.40
C ASN A 39 -15.02 -8.94 -1.94
N ARG A 40 -14.82 -8.43 -3.16
CA ARG A 40 -15.74 -7.49 -3.82
C ARG A 40 -17.11 -8.13 -4.06
N GLU A 41 -17.12 -9.38 -4.51
CA GLU A 41 -18.36 -10.15 -4.71
C GLU A 41 -19.07 -10.41 -3.38
N ALA A 42 -18.35 -10.85 -2.36
CA ALA A 42 -18.90 -11.08 -1.02
C ALA A 42 -19.50 -9.80 -0.42
N LEU A 43 -18.79 -8.68 -0.51
CA LEU A 43 -19.26 -7.38 -0.03
C LEU A 43 -20.51 -6.92 -0.80
N THR A 44 -20.56 -7.17 -2.11
CA THR A 44 -21.73 -6.89 -2.94
C THR A 44 -22.94 -7.73 -2.52
N ALA A 45 -22.74 -9.02 -2.23
CA ALA A 45 -23.79 -9.91 -1.76
C ALA A 45 -24.32 -9.48 -0.38
N LEU A 46 -23.43 -9.11 0.55
CA LEU A 46 -23.80 -8.59 1.86
C LEU A 46 -24.63 -7.29 1.76
N ARG A 47 -24.23 -6.35 0.90
CA ARG A 47 -24.97 -5.11 0.64
C ARG A 47 -26.36 -5.37 0.07
N LYS A 48 -26.47 -6.27 -0.93
CA LYS A 48 -27.77 -6.70 -1.47
C LYS A 48 -28.68 -7.26 -0.39
N ARG A 49 -28.15 -8.09 0.52
CA ARG A 49 -28.90 -8.66 1.65
C ARG A 49 -29.32 -7.58 2.65
N ALA A 50 -28.45 -6.64 2.95
CA ALA A 50 -28.70 -5.54 3.90
C ALA A 50 -29.59 -4.41 3.33
N ARG A 51 -29.92 -4.44 2.02
CA ARG A 51 -30.66 -3.39 1.30
C ARG A 51 -30.04 -2.00 1.43
N THR A 52 -28.73 -1.91 1.66
CA THR A 52 -28.00 -0.65 1.68
C THR A 52 -27.50 -0.37 0.26
N THR A 53 -27.98 0.72 -0.37
CA THR A 53 -27.58 1.14 -1.72
C THR A 53 -26.44 2.16 -1.73
N GLN A 54 -26.05 2.65 -0.56
CA GLN A 54 -24.91 3.55 -0.37
C GLN A 54 -23.77 2.83 0.36
N THR A 55 -22.54 3.18 0.01
CA THR A 55 -21.39 3.12 0.91
C THR A 55 -21.63 4.09 2.08
N SER A 56 -22.63 3.81 2.91
CA SER A 56 -23.16 4.73 3.93
C SER A 56 -22.40 4.66 5.25
N VAL A 57 -21.34 3.87 5.31
CA VAL A 57 -20.34 4.02 6.37
C VAL A 57 -19.26 4.88 5.74
N PRO A 58 -19.17 6.18 6.08
CA PRO A 58 -17.97 6.94 5.80
C PRO A 58 -16.82 6.09 6.29
N THR A 59 -15.91 5.75 5.40
CA THR A 59 -14.72 5.04 5.87
C THR A 59 -14.09 5.92 6.96
N PRO A 60 -13.47 5.36 8.01
CA PRO A 60 -12.72 6.16 8.96
C PRO A 60 -11.78 7.15 8.23
N PHE A 61 -11.31 6.76 7.04
CA PHE A 61 -10.56 7.60 6.13
C PHE A 61 -11.33 8.79 5.52
N ASP A 62 -12.59 8.65 5.10
CA ASP A 62 -13.41 9.77 4.60
C ASP A 62 -13.63 10.84 5.68
N ILE A 63 -13.71 10.43 6.95
CA ILE A 63 -13.81 11.34 8.10
C ILE A 63 -12.47 12.04 8.31
N ILE A 64 -11.36 11.29 8.31
CA ILE A 64 -10.00 11.81 8.48
C ILE A 64 -9.62 12.78 7.35
N MET A 65 -9.90 12.44 6.09
CA MET A 65 -9.63 13.30 4.93
C MET A 65 -10.41 14.61 5.00
N LYS A 66 -11.68 14.58 5.45
CA LYS A 66 -12.46 15.81 5.69
C LYS A 66 -11.87 16.69 6.79
N GLU A 67 -11.28 16.10 7.82
CA GLU A 67 -10.58 16.86 8.88
C GLU A 67 -9.26 17.47 8.40
N ILE A 68 -8.63 16.89 7.36
CA ILE A 68 -7.37 17.35 6.77
C ILE A 68 -7.59 18.43 5.70
N GLU A 69 -8.73 18.45 5.01
CA GLU A 69 -9.00 19.39 3.89
C GLU A 69 -9.49 20.79 4.34
N GLY A 70 -9.69 21.03 5.65
CA GLY A 70 -10.14 22.32 6.18
C GLY A 70 -9.01 23.37 6.33
N PRO A 71 -9.34 24.67 6.44
CA PRO A 71 -8.35 25.74 6.70
C PRO A 71 -7.63 25.61 8.06
N GLU A 72 -8.18 24.78 8.97
CA GLU A 72 -7.61 24.37 10.26
C GLU A 72 -6.97 22.97 10.18
N SER A 73 -6.42 22.58 9.02
CA SER A 73 -5.87 21.24 8.79
C SER A 73 -4.78 20.90 9.82
N ARG A 74 -5.00 19.88 10.65
CA ARG A 74 -3.91 19.31 11.46
C ARG A 74 -2.92 18.63 10.49
N PRO A 75 -1.62 18.99 10.51
CA PRO A 75 -0.64 18.29 9.68
C PRO A 75 -0.60 16.82 10.10
N LEU A 76 -0.83 15.90 9.16
CA LEU A 76 -0.69 14.45 9.39
C LEU A 76 0.71 14.07 9.89
N VAL A 77 1.69 14.93 9.65
CA VAL A 77 3.10 14.74 9.95
C VAL A 77 3.64 16.04 10.54
N LYS A 78 4.03 16.02 11.81
CA LYS A 78 4.76 17.13 12.46
C LYS A 78 6.28 16.89 12.53
N GLU A 79 6.73 15.67 12.28
CA GLU A 79 8.11 15.27 12.53
C GLU A 79 8.94 15.22 11.25
N MET A 80 10.17 15.75 11.31
CA MET A 80 11.18 15.51 10.29
C MET A 80 11.61 14.05 10.38
N CYS A 81 11.43 13.31 9.29
CA CYS A 81 11.89 11.93 9.19
C CYS A 81 13.39 11.87 8.90
N GLN A 82 14.11 11.03 9.65
CA GLN A 82 15.54 10.81 9.42
C GLN A 82 15.83 10.21 8.03
N THR A 83 14.88 9.48 7.44
CA THR A 83 14.99 8.87 6.11
C THR A 83 14.56 9.81 4.99
N CYS A 84 13.49 10.60 5.16
CA CYS A 84 12.98 11.52 4.13
C CYS A 84 13.64 12.92 4.13
N GLY A 85 14.32 13.31 5.21
CA GLY A 85 14.93 14.62 5.33
C GLY A 85 13.92 15.78 5.29
N ASN A 86 14.35 16.94 4.78
CA ASN A 86 13.51 18.14 4.62
C ASN A 86 12.66 18.04 3.33
N HIS A 87 11.69 17.13 3.35
CA HIS A 87 10.76 16.93 2.24
C HIS A 87 9.55 17.88 2.35
N ASP A 88 8.98 18.31 1.22
CA ASP A 88 7.80 19.18 1.23
C ASP A 88 6.58 18.41 1.76
N SER A 89 6.09 18.83 2.93
CA SER A 89 4.88 18.28 3.57
C SER A 89 3.61 18.33 2.69
N LYS A 90 3.60 19.15 1.63
CA LYS A 90 2.48 19.30 0.68
C LYS A 90 2.62 18.39 -0.54
N GLU A 91 3.76 17.75 -0.73
CA GLU A 91 3.95 16.80 -1.82
C GLU A 91 3.10 15.55 -1.57
N ASN A 92 2.19 15.31 -2.49
CA ASN A 92 1.25 14.20 -2.42
C ASN A 92 1.67 13.09 -3.38
N THR A 93 1.48 11.85 -2.96
CA THR A 93 1.64 10.66 -3.80
C THR A 93 0.39 9.80 -3.75
N TRP A 94 0.22 8.97 -4.75
CA TRP A 94 -0.88 7.99 -4.79
C TRP A 94 -0.38 6.68 -4.19
N MET A 95 -1.09 6.19 -3.17
CA MET A 95 -0.81 4.90 -2.55
C MET A 95 -2.06 4.02 -2.57
N MET A 96 -1.89 2.75 -2.90
CA MET A 96 -2.87 1.71 -2.64
C MET A 96 -2.55 1.07 -1.28
N PHE A 97 -3.48 1.17 -0.33
CA PHE A 97 -3.28 0.57 0.99
C PHE A 97 -3.42 -0.96 0.92
N PRO A 98 -2.62 -1.72 1.70
CA PRO A 98 -2.81 -3.16 1.83
C PRO A 98 -4.24 -3.50 2.26
N GLY A 99 -4.95 -4.31 1.46
CA GLY A 99 -6.33 -4.70 1.73
C GLY A 99 -7.42 -3.71 1.29
N ALA A 100 -7.05 -2.57 0.69
CA ALA A 100 -7.99 -1.62 0.08
C ALA A 100 -8.02 -1.76 -1.45
N ASP A 101 -9.17 -1.44 -2.06
CA ASP A 101 -9.38 -1.42 -3.52
C ASP A 101 -9.38 0.00 -4.10
N VAL A 102 -8.94 0.99 -3.31
CA VAL A 102 -8.93 2.41 -3.67
C VAL A 102 -7.52 2.99 -3.57
N PHE A 103 -7.13 3.77 -4.57
CA PHE A 103 -5.96 4.64 -4.48
C PHE A 103 -6.33 5.90 -3.72
N ALA A 104 -5.55 6.21 -2.69
CA ALA A 104 -5.69 7.45 -1.94
C ALA A 104 -4.53 8.39 -2.25
N ARG A 105 -4.84 9.67 -2.40
CA ARG A 105 -3.84 10.73 -2.47
C ARG A 105 -3.44 11.09 -1.05
N ILE A 106 -2.24 10.75 -0.65
CA ILE A 106 -1.72 10.99 0.70
C ILE A 106 -0.37 11.72 0.65
N PRO A 107 0.03 12.44 1.71
CA PRO A 107 1.36 13.03 1.78
C PRO A 107 2.45 11.96 1.60
N PHE A 108 3.49 12.30 0.85
CA PHE A 108 4.60 11.39 0.54
C PHE A 108 5.21 10.75 1.80
N HIS A 109 5.41 11.55 2.86
CA HIS A 109 6.00 11.03 4.09
C HIS A 109 5.09 10.01 4.81
N ALA A 110 3.76 10.18 4.71
CA ALA A 110 2.82 9.19 5.24
C ALA A 110 2.95 7.87 4.47
N CYS A 111 2.99 7.94 3.13
CA CYS A 111 3.23 6.78 2.26
C CYS A 111 4.53 6.05 2.62
N HIS A 112 5.64 6.79 2.70
CA HIS A 112 6.93 6.26 3.12
C HIS A 112 6.86 5.56 4.49
N THR A 113 6.23 6.19 5.49
CA THR A 113 6.10 5.61 6.84
C THR A 113 5.27 4.33 6.86
N ILE A 114 4.17 4.28 6.09
CA ILE A 114 3.34 3.08 5.96
C ILE A 114 4.15 1.94 5.35
N LEU A 115 4.92 2.24 4.29
CA LEU A 115 5.74 1.25 3.60
C LEU A 115 6.92 0.75 4.46
N GLU A 116 7.55 1.64 5.22
CA GLU A 116 8.72 1.32 6.06
C GLU A 116 8.34 0.55 7.33
N LYS A 117 7.23 0.94 8.00
CA LYS A 117 6.84 0.39 9.32
C LYS A 117 5.71 -0.64 9.24
N GLY A 118 5.15 -0.89 8.06
CA GLY A 118 4.11 -1.90 7.82
C GLY A 118 2.74 -1.63 8.45
N THR A 119 2.60 -0.56 9.24
CA THR A 119 1.34 -0.16 9.89
C THR A 119 1.42 1.29 10.35
N LEU A 120 0.35 2.06 10.14
CA LEU A 120 0.13 3.26 10.94
C LEU A 120 -0.35 2.79 12.31
N ASN A 121 0.48 2.93 13.33
CA ASN A 121 0.00 3.00 14.71
C ASN A 121 -0.81 4.29 14.84
N PHE A 122 -2.05 4.29 14.34
CA PHE A 122 -3.04 5.25 14.77
C PHE A 122 -3.28 4.94 16.24
N GLY A 123 -2.66 5.73 17.12
CA GLY A 123 -3.01 5.72 18.52
C GLY A 123 -4.52 5.86 18.62
N VAL A 124 -5.18 4.81 19.09
CA VAL A 124 -6.51 4.90 19.68
C VAL A 124 -6.31 5.72 20.95
N LEU A 125 -6.36 7.03 20.80
CA LEU A 125 -6.58 7.93 21.92
C LEU A 125 -8.10 8.06 22.04
N ASN A 126 -8.62 7.36 23.05
CA ASN A 126 -9.96 7.58 23.60
C ASN A 126 -10.16 9.05 23.97
#